data_AF-A0A1X6YV41-F1
#
_entry.id   AF-A0A1X6YV41-F1
#
_cell.length_a   1.000
_cell.length_b   1.000
_cell.length_c   1.000
_cell.angle_alpha   90.00
_cell.angle_beta   90.00
_cell.angle_gamma   90.00
#
_symmetry.space_group_name_H-M   'P 1'
#
loop_
_entity.id
_entity.type
_entity.pdbx_description
1 polymer ?
#
loop_
_entity_poly.entity_id
_entity_poly.type
_entity_poly.pdbx_seq_one_letter_code
_entity_poly.pdbx_strand_id
1 'polypeptide(L)'
;MLFTSLRLGAAMLCLAGPLHAAEGTLAMTDYVRDLVHDWMAEPEILSAIAYSNARHADLTEEEIIALDARWRGEIGAADAPTIAAVADHEASQRLRDAIAQSQGRVTEIIVMDRRGLNAAISGITSDFWQGDEAKFLETYAAGAGAVHTSEVEFDESTQTYQLQISMPLTAATGALLGAVTVGLNIDAF
;
A
#
# COMPACT_ATOMS: atom_id res chain seq x y z
N MET A 1 25.23 10.08 63.03
CA MET A 1 24.00 9.41 62.56
C MET A 1 23.17 10.51 61.90
N LEU A 2 22.96 10.61 60.59
CA LEU A 2 22.56 9.64 59.56
C LEU A 2 23.30 9.92 58.24
N PHE A 3 23.64 8.87 57.48
CA PHE A 3 24.01 8.95 56.07
C PHE A 3 22.74 8.86 55.22
N THR A 4 22.49 9.84 54.36
CA THR A 4 21.42 9.82 53.35
C THR A 4 21.94 9.15 52.09
N SER A 5 21.50 7.92 51.82
CA SER A 5 21.87 7.17 50.60
C SER A 5 20.97 7.59 49.43
N LEU A 6 21.54 8.30 48.46
CA LEU A 6 20.90 8.57 47.17
C LEU A 6 21.04 7.33 46.29
N ARG A 7 19.94 6.62 46.01
CA ARG A 7 19.92 5.51 45.05
C ARG A 7 19.77 6.07 43.64
N LEU A 8 20.84 6.02 42.84
CA LEU A 8 20.78 6.21 41.39
C LEU A 8 20.05 4.99 40.79
N GLY A 9 18.82 5.18 40.32
CA GLY A 9 18.16 4.20 39.45
C GLY A 9 18.80 4.26 38.06
N ALA A 10 19.48 3.19 37.66
CA ALA A 10 19.97 3.05 36.30
C ALA A 10 18.76 2.84 35.37
N ALA A 11 18.43 3.86 34.58
CA ALA A 11 17.52 3.72 33.45
C ALA A 11 18.26 2.92 32.36
N MET A 12 17.88 1.64 32.21
CA MET A 12 18.36 0.80 31.13
C MET A 12 17.62 1.21 29.86
N LEU A 13 18.22 2.12 29.10
CA LEU A 13 17.73 2.52 27.78
C LEU A 13 18.02 1.35 26.82
N CYS A 14 17.03 0.51 26.57
CA CYS A 14 17.10 -0.52 25.53
C CYS A 14 17.18 0.15 24.16
N LEU A 15 18.39 0.38 23.66
CA LEU A 15 18.65 0.72 22.26
C LEU A 15 18.36 -0.52 21.41
N ALA A 16 17.12 -0.69 20.96
CA ALA A 16 16.82 -1.58 19.84
C ALA A 16 17.62 -1.07 18.63
N GLY A 17 18.65 -1.81 18.23
CA GLY A 17 19.63 -1.34 17.24
C GLY A 17 19.14 -1.40 15.79
N PRO A 18 19.81 -0.70 14.86
CA PRO A 18 19.45 -0.61 13.44
C PRO A 18 19.41 -1.96 12.70
N LEU A 19 20.05 -3.01 13.25
CA LEU A 19 19.99 -4.36 12.68
C LEU A 19 18.60 -5.00 12.81
N HIS A 20 17.88 -4.76 13.91
CA HIS A 20 16.51 -5.29 14.08
C HIS A 20 15.52 -4.60 13.14
N ALA A 21 15.71 -3.29 12.89
CA ALA A 21 14.92 -2.57 11.90
C ALA A 21 15.16 -3.10 10.48
N ALA A 22 16.43 -3.39 10.12
CA ALA A 22 16.77 -3.95 8.81
C ALA A 22 16.20 -5.38 8.61
N GLU A 23 16.25 -6.24 9.64
CA GLU A 23 15.66 -7.59 9.59
C GLU A 23 14.13 -7.54 9.50
N GLY A 24 13.47 -6.65 10.26
CA GLY A 24 12.02 -6.45 10.19
C GLY A 24 11.56 -5.98 8.80
N THR A 25 12.26 -5.03 8.19
CA THR A 25 11.97 -4.55 6.83
C THR A 25 12.14 -5.66 5.78
N LEU A 26 13.13 -6.55 5.94
CA LEU A 26 13.30 -7.70 5.05
C LEU A 26 12.12 -8.68 5.16
N ALA A 27 11.71 -9.05 6.38
CA ALA A 27 10.58 -9.95 6.59
C ALA A 27 9.26 -9.40 6.00
N MET A 28 9.03 -8.10 6.18
CA MET A 28 7.88 -7.40 5.60
C MET A 28 7.96 -7.36 4.07
N THR A 29 9.14 -7.12 3.50
CA THR A 29 9.36 -7.12 2.05
C THR A 29 9.10 -8.49 1.44
N ASP A 30 9.61 -9.55 2.06
CA ASP A 30 9.39 -10.92 1.58
C ASP A 30 7.91 -11.32 1.69
N TYR A 31 7.24 -10.94 2.79
CA TYR A 31 5.80 -11.15 2.94
C TYR A 31 4.99 -10.47 1.83
N VAL A 32 5.31 -9.22 1.49
CA VAL A 32 4.64 -8.52 0.38
C VAL A 32 4.97 -9.16 -0.96
N ARG A 33 6.22 -9.62 -1.17
CA ARG A 33 6.59 -10.33 -2.40
C ARG A 33 5.75 -11.60 -2.59
N ASP A 34 5.53 -12.36 -1.53
CA ASP A 34 4.71 -13.58 -1.57
C ASP A 34 3.25 -13.25 -1.88
N LEU A 35 2.67 -12.22 -1.25
CA LEU A 35 1.32 -11.73 -1.57
C LEU A 35 1.19 -11.32 -3.04
N VAL A 36 2.15 -10.55 -3.55
CA VAL A 36 2.17 -10.12 -4.96
C VAL A 36 2.25 -11.32 -5.89
N HIS A 37 3.12 -12.28 -5.59
CA HIS A 37 3.22 -13.50 -6.38
C HIS A 37 1.87 -14.23 -6.47
N ASP A 38 1.17 -14.37 -5.35
CA ASP A 38 -0.12 -15.05 -5.30
C ASP A 38 -1.22 -14.27 -6.04
N TRP A 39 -1.27 -12.95 -5.89
CA TRP A 39 -2.25 -12.12 -6.63
C TRP A 39 -2.02 -12.11 -8.13
N MET A 40 -0.79 -12.26 -8.60
CA MET A 40 -0.51 -12.41 -10.04
C MET A 40 -0.99 -13.76 -10.60
N ALA A 41 -1.46 -14.68 -9.76
CA ALA A 41 -2.19 -15.87 -10.16
C ALA A 41 -3.73 -15.73 -10.02
N GLU A 42 -4.25 -14.64 -9.46
CA GLU A 42 -5.68 -14.39 -9.28
C GLU A 42 -6.31 -13.70 -10.51
N PRO A 43 -7.25 -14.35 -11.22
CA PRO A 43 -7.88 -13.77 -12.42
C PRO A 43 -8.59 -12.45 -12.16
N GLU A 44 -9.19 -12.28 -10.99
CA GLU A 44 -9.99 -11.11 -10.62
C GLU A 44 -9.12 -9.85 -10.53
N ILE A 45 -7.93 -9.97 -9.91
CA ILE A 45 -6.95 -8.88 -9.81
C ILE A 45 -6.40 -8.52 -11.20
N LEU A 46 -5.99 -9.52 -11.98
CA LEU A 46 -5.50 -9.32 -13.34
C LEU A 46 -6.54 -8.65 -14.24
N SER A 47 -7.81 -9.06 -14.13
CA SER A 47 -8.91 -8.49 -14.89
C SER A 47 -9.18 -7.03 -14.52
N ALA A 48 -9.14 -6.68 -13.23
CA ALA A 48 -9.32 -5.30 -12.78
C ALA A 48 -8.22 -4.38 -13.32
N ILE A 49 -6.95 -4.83 -13.27
CA ILE A 49 -5.81 -4.08 -13.80
C ILE A 49 -5.93 -3.92 -15.32
N ALA A 50 -6.29 -4.98 -16.03
CA ALA A 50 -6.48 -4.93 -17.48
C ALA A 50 -7.62 -3.99 -17.89
N TYR A 51 -8.73 -4.03 -17.16
CA TYR A 51 -9.88 -3.14 -17.38
C TYR A 51 -9.50 -1.68 -17.14
N SER A 52 -8.85 -1.38 -16.01
CA SER A 52 -8.40 -0.01 -15.69
C SER A 52 -7.43 0.51 -16.75
N ASN A 53 -6.43 -0.30 -17.12
CA ASN A 53 -5.47 0.05 -18.18
C ASN A 53 -6.14 0.35 -19.52
N ALA A 54 -7.15 -0.44 -19.92
CA ALA A 54 -7.86 -0.20 -21.16
C ALA A 54 -8.69 1.09 -21.09
N ARG A 55 -9.31 1.38 -19.95
CA ARG A 55 -10.14 2.57 -19.73
C ARG A 55 -9.31 3.86 -19.68
N HIS A 56 -8.08 3.78 -19.19
CA HIS A 56 -7.23 4.94 -18.95
C HIS A 56 -6.09 5.11 -19.97
N ALA A 57 -6.05 4.27 -21.01
CA ALA A 57 -4.98 4.25 -22.00
C ALA A 57 -4.75 5.61 -22.67
N ASP A 58 -5.84 6.28 -23.06
CA ASP A 58 -5.80 7.50 -23.86
C ASP A 58 -6.02 8.78 -23.05
N LEU A 59 -6.10 8.69 -21.71
CA LEU A 59 -6.35 9.87 -20.87
C LEU A 59 -5.17 10.84 -20.91
N THR A 60 -5.46 12.13 -21.08
CA THR A 60 -4.47 13.19 -20.84
C THR A 60 -4.21 13.35 -19.35
N GLU A 61 -3.14 14.05 -18.99
CA GLU A 61 -2.85 14.37 -17.59
C GLU A 61 -3.94 15.26 -16.98
N GLU A 62 -4.48 16.22 -17.74
CA GLU A 62 -5.60 17.05 -17.30
C GLU A 62 -6.85 16.22 -17.01
N GLU A 63 -7.11 15.17 -17.79
CA GLU A 63 -8.23 14.25 -17.54
C GLU A 63 -7.99 13.38 -16.31
N ILE A 64 -6.76 12.94 -16.06
CA ILE A 64 -6.37 12.25 -14.82
C ILE A 64 -6.60 13.14 -13.61
N ILE A 65 -6.13 14.39 -13.64
CA ILE A 65 -6.33 15.38 -12.58
C ILE A 65 -7.82 15.63 -12.36
N ALA A 66 -8.63 15.67 -13.42
CA ALA A 66 -10.07 15.84 -13.31
C ALA A 66 -10.77 14.64 -12.67
N LEU A 67 -10.34 13.41 -12.98
CA LEU A 67 -10.85 12.19 -12.34
C LEU A 67 -10.46 12.15 -10.86
N ASP A 68 -9.23 12.52 -10.54
CA ASP A 68 -8.75 12.63 -9.18
C ASP A 68 -9.55 13.66 -8.35
N ALA A 69 -9.76 14.85 -8.90
CA ALA A 69 -10.57 15.88 -8.24
C ALA A 69 -12.03 15.41 -8.01
N ARG A 70 -12.57 14.61 -8.93
CA ARG A 70 -13.90 14.02 -8.78
C ARG A 70 -13.93 13.00 -7.64
N TRP A 71 -12.99 12.08 -7.60
CA TRP A 71 -12.86 11.09 -6.51
C TRP A 71 -12.83 11.78 -5.15
N ARG A 72 -11.96 12.79 -4.99
CA ARG A 72 -11.87 13.58 -3.76
C ARG A 72 -13.18 14.26 -3.38
N GLY A 73 -13.92 14.76 -4.36
CA GLY A 73 -15.24 15.35 -4.16
C GLY A 73 -16.33 14.35 -3.77
N GLU A 74 -16.15 13.06 -4.04
CA GLU A 74 -17.08 11.99 -3.72
C GLU A 74 -16.86 11.40 -2.31
N ILE A 75 -15.71 11.66 -1.67
CA ILE A 75 -15.42 11.16 -0.32
C ILE A 75 -16.46 11.72 0.68
N GLY A 76 -17.19 10.82 1.33
CA GLY A 76 -18.25 11.16 2.29
C GLY A 76 -19.56 11.65 1.64
N ALA A 77 -19.64 11.71 0.32
CA ALA A 77 -20.87 12.02 -0.40
C ALA A 77 -21.85 10.83 -0.39
N ALA A 78 -23.15 11.12 -0.55
CA ALA A 78 -24.17 10.08 -0.66
C ALA A 78 -24.15 9.34 -2.01
N ASP A 79 -23.67 10.01 -3.06
CA ASP A 79 -23.48 9.47 -4.40
C ASP A 79 -22.00 9.58 -4.75
N ALA A 80 -21.35 8.44 -4.98
CA ALA A 80 -19.91 8.32 -5.17
C ALA A 80 -19.57 7.35 -6.33
N PRO A 81 -20.02 7.65 -7.57
CA PRO A 81 -19.96 6.71 -8.68
C PRO A 81 -18.53 6.39 -9.14
N THR A 82 -17.58 7.31 -9.00
CA THR A 82 -16.17 7.09 -9.34
C THR A 82 -15.52 6.18 -8.31
N ILE A 83 -15.78 6.41 -7.02
CA ILE A 83 -15.32 5.53 -5.93
C ILE A 83 -15.94 4.14 -6.06
N ALA A 84 -17.27 4.06 -6.21
CA ALA A 84 -18.01 2.80 -6.32
C ALA A 84 -17.53 1.94 -7.50
N ALA A 85 -17.19 2.57 -8.63
CA ALA A 85 -16.67 1.86 -9.81
C ALA A 85 -15.38 1.06 -9.53
N VAL A 86 -14.62 1.43 -8.49
CA VAL A 86 -13.40 0.71 -8.07
C VAL A 86 -13.66 -0.11 -6.81
N ALA A 87 -14.27 0.48 -5.78
CA ALA A 87 -14.43 -0.12 -4.46
C ALA A 87 -15.37 -1.34 -4.45
N ASP A 88 -16.36 -1.38 -5.34
CA ASP A 88 -17.40 -2.42 -5.38
C ASP A 88 -17.03 -3.60 -6.28
N HIS A 89 -15.87 -3.57 -6.94
CA HIS A 89 -15.40 -4.65 -7.80
C HIS A 89 -14.95 -5.88 -6.98
N GLU A 90 -15.07 -7.07 -7.56
CA GLU A 90 -14.65 -8.33 -6.93
C GLU A 90 -13.18 -8.30 -6.51
N ALA A 91 -12.31 -7.71 -7.35
CA ALA A 91 -10.90 -7.48 -7.01
C ALA A 91 -10.74 -6.71 -5.68
N SER A 92 -11.48 -5.64 -5.45
CA SER A 92 -11.46 -4.87 -4.19
C SER A 92 -11.98 -5.70 -3.01
N GLN A 93 -12.94 -6.61 -3.24
CA GLN A 93 -13.34 -7.59 -2.21
C GLN A 93 -12.23 -8.58 -1.88
N ARG A 94 -11.52 -9.11 -2.89
CA ARG A 94 -10.37 -10.01 -2.70
C ARG A 94 -9.28 -9.35 -1.86
N LEU A 95 -9.00 -8.06 -2.08
CA LEU A 95 -8.06 -7.31 -1.26
C LEU A 95 -8.53 -7.20 0.20
N ARG A 96 -9.82 -6.92 0.44
CA ARG A 96 -10.39 -6.91 1.79
C ARG A 96 -10.31 -8.27 2.48
N ASP A 97 -10.56 -9.36 1.74
CA ASP A 97 -10.41 -10.72 2.25
C ASP A 97 -8.95 -11.02 2.63
N ALA A 98 -7.98 -10.55 1.84
CA ALA A 98 -6.55 -10.70 2.15
C ALA A 98 -6.17 -9.95 3.44
N ILE A 99 -6.70 -8.73 3.64
CA ILE A 99 -6.53 -7.99 4.91
C ILE A 99 -7.11 -8.79 6.08
N ALA A 100 -8.34 -9.29 5.96
CA ALA A 100 -8.99 -10.06 7.02
C ALA A 100 -8.22 -11.35 7.39
N GLN A 101 -7.56 -11.98 6.42
CA GLN A 101 -6.76 -13.20 6.61
C GLN A 101 -5.34 -12.92 7.13
N SER A 102 -4.86 -11.68 7.03
CA SER A 102 -3.49 -11.29 7.40
C SER A 102 -3.19 -11.29 8.90
N GLN A 103 -4.18 -11.60 9.75
CA GLN A 103 -4.04 -11.58 11.22
C GLN A 103 -3.54 -10.22 11.75
N GLY A 104 -3.97 -9.12 11.11
CA GLY A 104 -3.62 -7.76 11.51
C GLY A 104 -2.27 -7.26 10.99
N ARG A 105 -1.61 -8.03 10.11
CA ARG A 105 -0.35 -7.61 9.47
C ARG A 105 -0.55 -6.58 8.38
N VAL A 106 -1.61 -6.68 7.60
CA VAL A 106 -1.92 -5.77 6.50
C VAL A 106 -2.98 -4.78 6.95
N THR A 107 -2.76 -3.50 6.70
CA THR A 107 -3.68 -2.40 7.03
C THR A 107 -4.37 -1.83 5.79
N GLU A 108 -3.66 -1.83 4.66
CA GLU A 108 -4.14 -1.27 3.39
C GLU A 108 -3.54 -2.01 2.20
N ILE A 109 -4.30 -2.10 1.11
CA ILE A 109 -3.81 -2.54 -0.19
C ILE A 109 -4.40 -1.63 -1.28
N ILE A 110 -3.52 -1.06 -2.10
CA ILE A 110 -3.87 -0.24 -3.27
C ILE A 110 -3.24 -0.87 -4.50
N VAL A 111 -4.06 -1.36 -5.43
CA VAL A 111 -3.61 -1.82 -6.74
C VAL A 111 -3.82 -0.69 -7.73
N MET A 112 -2.75 -0.30 -8.42
CA MET A 112 -2.70 0.80 -9.37
C MET A 112 -2.48 0.27 -10.79
N ASP A 113 -3.06 0.94 -11.78
CA ASP A 113 -2.80 0.65 -13.20
C ASP A 113 -1.52 1.35 -13.72
N ARG A 114 -1.26 1.27 -15.04
CA ARG A 114 -0.04 1.82 -15.67
C ARG A 114 0.05 3.34 -15.64
N ARG A 115 -1.03 4.04 -15.29
CA ARG A 115 -1.08 5.50 -15.13
C ARG A 115 -1.02 5.89 -13.65
N GLY A 116 -0.98 4.92 -12.74
CA GLY A 116 -1.05 5.14 -11.31
C GLY A 116 -2.46 5.41 -10.81
N LEU A 117 -3.50 5.13 -11.58
CA LEU A 117 -4.88 5.25 -11.12
C LEU A 117 -5.30 3.97 -10.39
N ASN A 118 -6.13 4.11 -9.35
CA ASN A 118 -6.58 2.96 -8.57
C ASN A 118 -7.40 1.98 -9.42
N ALA A 119 -6.93 0.75 -9.55
CA ALA A 119 -7.62 -0.33 -10.24
C ALA A 119 -8.41 -1.24 -9.29
N ALA A 120 -7.93 -1.39 -8.05
CA ALA A 120 -8.64 -2.05 -6.96
C ALA A 120 -8.10 -1.54 -5.61
N ILE A 121 -8.96 -1.46 -4.60
CA ILE A 121 -8.61 -0.89 -3.29
C ILE A 121 -9.23 -1.69 -2.15
N SER A 122 -8.49 -1.87 -1.06
CA SER A 122 -9.04 -2.46 0.16
C SER A 122 -9.90 -1.48 0.97
N GLY A 123 -9.59 -0.18 0.87
CA GLY A 123 -10.30 0.93 1.52
C GLY A 123 -10.27 2.18 0.64
N ILE A 124 -11.17 3.13 0.89
CA ILE A 124 -11.24 4.38 0.12
C ILE A 124 -9.96 5.18 0.39
N THR A 125 -9.17 5.41 -0.66
CA THR A 125 -7.96 6.23 -0.65
C THR A 125 -8.30 7.73 -0.63
N SER A 126 -7.35 8.55 -0.19
CA SER A 126 -7.47 10.02 -0.19
C SER A 126 -7.70 10.62 -1.58
N ASP A 127 -7.16 9.97 -2.60
CA ASP A 127 -7.10 10.39 -3.99
C ASP A 127 -7.18 9.17 -4.92
N PHE A 128 -7.49 9.43 -6.19
CA PHE A 128 -7.61 8.38 -7.19
C PHE A 128 -6.30 8.12 -7.91
N TRP A 129 -5.49 9.17 -8.07
CA TRP A 129 -4.23 9.12 -8.77
C TRP A 129 -3.09 9.05 -7.78
N GLN A 130 -2.24 8.04 -7.95
CA GLN A 130 -1.05 7.77 -7.14
C GLN A 130 0.21 7.82 -8.00
N GLY A 131 0.06 8.16 -9.30
CA GLY A 131 1.12 8.04 -10.30
C GLY A 131 2.19 9.13 -10.19
N ASP A 132 1.90 10.19 -9.44
CA ASP A 132 2.84 11.24 -9.06
C ASP A 132 3.54 10.97 -7.72
N GLU A 133 3.18 9.89 -7.01
CA GLU A 133 3.77 9.53 -5.73
C GLU A 133 5.01 8.64 -5.85
N ALA A 134 5.91 8.73 -4.86
CA ALA A 134 7.14 7.93 -4.79
C ALA A 134 6.85 6.42 -4.86
N LYS A 135 5.78 5.96 -4.21
CA LYS A 135 5.35 4.56 -4.21
C LYS A 135 5.10 3.99 -5.61
N PHE A 136 4.70 4.84 -6.58
CA PHE A 136 4.53 4.46 -7.97
C PHE A 136 5.78 4.75 -8.82
N LEU A 137 6.36 5.95 -8.68
CA LEU A 137 7.52 6.40 -9.46
C LEU A 137 8.77 5.55 -9.20
N GLU A 138 8.97 5.10 -7.97
CA GLU A 138 10.12 4.28 -7.57
C GLU A 138 9.87 2.78 -7.73
N THR A 139 8.69 2.38 -8.25
CA THR A 139 8.34 0.97 -8.50
C THR A 139 8.02 0.71 -9.95
N TYR A 140 6.78 0.97 -10.40
CA TYR A 140 6.36 0.71 -11.77
C TYR A 140 7.20 1.50 -12.78
N ALA A 141 7.46 2.78 -12.53
CA ALA A 141 8.27 3.59 -13.44
C ALA A 141 9.78 3.25 -13.38
N ALA A 142 10.25 2.65 -12.29
CA ALA A 142 11.63 2.18 -12.13
C ALA A 142 11.89 0.82 -12.79
N GLY A 143 10.86 0.01 -13.03
CA GLY A 143 10.91 -1.23 -13.79
C GLY A 143 10.76 -2.51 -12.97
N ALA A 144 10.82 -3.65 -13.65
CA ALA A 144 10.62 -4.96 -13.02
C ALA A 144 11.67 -5.24 -11.95
N GLY A 145 11.22 -5.62 -10.75
CA GLY A 145 12.08 -5.93 -9.60
C GLY A 145 12.36 -4.75 -8.66
N ALA A 146 11.86 -3.55 -8.97
CA ALA A 146 11.92 -2.42 -8.05
C ALA A 146 11.04 -2.67 -6.81
N VAL A 147 11.50 -2.20 -5.65
CA VAL A 147 10.76 -2.22 -4.39
C VAL A 147 10.94 -0.86 -3.75
N HIS A 148 9.84 -0.25 -3.34
CA HIS A 148 9.84 0.98 -2.55
C HIS A 148 9.33 0.67 -1.15
N THR A 149 10.02 1.14 -0.13
CA THR A 149 9.60 1.08 1.28
C THR A 149 9.45 2.51 1.77
N SER A 150 8.28 2.89 2.29
CA SER A 150 8.06 4.22 2.87
C SER A 150 8.84 4.40 4.17
N GLU A 151 8.86 5.63 4.67
CA GLU A 151 9.19 5.86 6.08
C GLU A 151 8.16 5.19 7.00
N VAL A 152 8.55 4.95 8.24
CA VAL A 152 7.64 4.47 9.29
C VAL A 152 6.83 5.65 9.80
N GLU A 153 5.51 5.52 9.75
CA GLU A 153 4.57 6.54 10.21
C GLU A 153 3.69 6.01 11.34
N PHE A 154 3.29 6.90 12.25
CA PHE A 154 2.31 6.57 13.27
C PHE A 154 0.92 6.93 12.76
N ASP A 155 0.04 5.93 12.63
CA ASP A 155 -1.36 6.16 12.29
C ASP A 155 -2.17 6.39 13.56
N GLU A 156 -2.64 7.62 13.74
CA GLU A 156 -3.43 8.01 14.92
C GLU A 156 -4.77 7.29 15.01
N SER A 157 -5.34 6.85 13.88
CA SER A 157 -6.67 6.20 13.84
C SER A 157 -6.60 4.76 14.34
N THR A 158 -5.50 4.05 14.07
CA THR A 158 -5.28 2.67 14.50
C THR A 158 -4.38 2.57 15.72
N GLN A 159 -3.70 3.66 16.11
CA GLN A 159 -2.68 3.69 17.16
C GLN A 159 -1.53 2.70 16.90
N THR A 160 -1.15 2.52 15.63
CA THR A 160 -0.09 1.59 15.22
C THR A 160 1.00 2.30 14.41
N TYR A 161 2.23 1.80 14.49
CA TYR A 161 3.27 2.16 13.53
C TYR A 161 3.09 1.36 12.25
N GLN A 162 3.05 2.06 11.13
CA GLN A 162 2.84 1.49 9.82
C GLN A 162 3.99 1.85 8.89
N LEU A 163 4.26 0.96 7.93
CA LEU A 163 5.05 1.29 6.76
C LEU A 163 4.33 0.76 5.52
N GLN A 164 4.66 1.30 4.36
CA GLN A 164 4.15 0.84 3.08
C GLN A 164 5.28 0.22 2.27
N ILE A 165 4.98 -0.93 1.66
CA ILE A 165 5.86 -1.56 0.67
C ILE A 165 5.13 -1.57 -0.66
N SER A 166 5.80 -1.09 -1.70
CA SER A 166 5.26 -1.03 -3.04
C SER A 166 6.12 -1.81 -4.02
N MET A 167 5.47 -2.49 -4.96
CA MET A 167 6.11 -3.36 -5.96
C MET A 167 5.41 -3.25 -7.30
N PRO A 168 6.12 -3.41 -8.44
CA PRO A 168 5.51 -3.53 -9.74
C PRO A 168 4.73 -4.84 -9.86
N LEU A 169 3.58 -4.78 -10.52
CA LEU A 169 2.80 -5.94 -10.92
C LEU A 169 3.20 -6.34 -12.34
N THR A 170 3.68 -7.56 -12.53
CA THR A 170 4.20 -8.06 -13.82
C THR A 170 3.40 -9.25 -14.31
N ALA A 171 3.02 -9.23 -15.59
CA ALA A 171 2.46 -10.40 -16.23
C ALA A 171 3.50 -11.52 -16.29
N ALA A 172 3.05 -12.76 -16.53
CA ALA A 172 3.94 -13.91 -16.73
C ALA A 172 4.96 -13.71 -17.86
N THR A 173 4.69 -12.82 -18.82
CA THR A 173 5.60 -12.43 -19.91
C THR A 173 6.70 -11.45 -19.47
N GLY A 174 6.65 -10.94 -18.23
CA GLY A 174 7.49 -9.87 -17.72
C GLY A 174 6.99 -8.46 -18.04
N ALA A 175 5.86 -8.32 -18.74
CA ALA A 175 5.28 -7.01 -19.04
C ALA A 175 4.73 -6.35 -17.76
N LEU A 176 5.08 -5.08 -17.52
CA LEU A 176 4.53 -4.31 -16.41
C LEU A 176 3.04 -4.03 -16.64
N LEU A 177 2.24 -4.27 -15.61
CA LEU A 177 0.79 -4.10 -15.60
C LEU A 177 0.33 -2.93 -14.74
N GLY A 178 1.16 -2.53 -13.76
CA GLY A 178 0.86 -1.48 -12.79
C GLY A 178 1.75 -1.65 -11.56
N ALA A 179 1.31 -1.11 -10.43
CA ALA A 179 1.97 -1.28 -9.14
C ALA A 179 0.96 -1.69 -8.08
N VAL A 180 1.46 -2.20 -6.96
CA VAL A 180 0.69 -2.37 -5.74
C VAL A 180 1.42 -1.73 -4.58
N THR A 181 0.68 -1.14 -3.67
CA THR A 181 1.14 -0.68 -2.37
C THR A 181 0.43 -1.48 -1.29
N VAL A 182 1.19 -1.98 -0.32
CA VAL A 182 0.68 -2.71 0.84
C VAL A 182 1.13 -1.99 2.11
N GLY A 183 0.17 -1.49 2.89
CA GLY A 183 0.38 -0.97 4.23
C GLY A 183 0.49 -2.11 5.24
N LEU A 184 1.51 -2.04 6.11
CA LEU A 184 1.84 -3.08 7.08
C LEU A 184 1.91 -2.51 8.50
N ASN A 185 1.29 -3.21 9.44
CA ASN A 185 1.46 -2.95 10.86
C ASN A 185 2.78 -3.58 11.33
N ILE A 186 3.73 -2.75 11.75
CA ILE A 186 5.08 -3.18 12.11
C ILE A 186 5.06 -4.08 13.35
N ASP A 187 4.15 -3.84 14.30
CA ASP A 187 4.08 -4.62 15.55
C ASP A 187 3.56 -6.06 15.34
N ALA A 188 3.10 -6.40 14.14
CA ALA A 188 2.59 -7.72 13.78
C ALA A 188 3.62 -8.64 13.08
N PHE A 189 4.88 -8.19 12.97
CA PHE A 189 6.02 -8.92 12.37
C PHE A 189 7.13 -9.17 13.39
#